data_AF-A0A9E0PJJ7-F1
#
_entry.id   AF-A0A9E0PJJ7-F1
#
_cell.length_a   1.000
_cell.length_b   1.000
_cell.length_c   1.000
_cell.angle_alpha   90.00
_cell.angle_beta   90.00
_cell.angle_gamma   90.00
#
_symmetry.space_group_name_H-M   'P 1'
#
loop_
_entity.id
_entity.type
_entity.pdbx_description
1 polymer ?
#
loop_
_entity_poly.entity_id
_entity_poly.type
_entity_poly.pdbx_seq_one_letter_code
_entity_poly.pdbx_strand_id
1 'polypeptide(L)'
;MLEAYRQHVAERAALGVPPKPLDEKQVADVVALLKNPPKGEEAFLVDLLENRVPAGVDPAAYVKAAFLAAVTKGEASSPLVTKERAVYLLGTMLGGYNVEPLVALLGDAALGALAAEALKKTLLVFDSFHDVEELAKAG
;
A
#
# COMPACT_ATOMS: atom_id res chain seq x y z
N MET A 1 -5.89 -18.57 2.62
CA MET A 1 -5.27 -17.68 1.61
C MET A 1 -3.87 -18.14 1.24
N LEU A 2 -2.88 -18.14 2.14
CA LEU A 2 -1.46 -18.40 1.79
C LEU A 2 -1.22 -19.75 1.09
N GLU A 3 -1.78 -20.85 1.59
CA GLU A 3 -1.61 -22.18 0.98
C GLU A 3 -2.17 -22.21 -0.46
N ALA A 4 -3.40 -21.71 -0.65
CA ALA A 4 -4.01 -21.61 -1.97
C ALA A 4 -3.20 -20.70 -2.92
N TYR A 5 -2.61 -19.62 -2.39
CA TYR A 5 -1.73 -18.76 -3.18
C TYR A 5 -0.43 -19.49 -3.59
N ARG A 6 0.19 -20.27 -2.70
CA ARG A 6 1.38 -21.09 -3.03
C ARG A 6 1.07 -22.14 -4.09
N GLN A 7 -0.09 -22.78 -4.01
CA GLN A 7 -0.55 -23.73 -5.03
C GLN A 7 -0.70 -23.04 -6.40
N HIS A 8 -1.36 -21.88 -6.44
CA HIS A 8 -1.46 -21.08 -7.67
C HIS A 8 -0.10 -20.65 -8.23
N VAL A 9 0.86 -20.28 -7.37
CA VAL A 9 2.23 -19.98 -7.80
C VAL A 9 2.87 -21.20 -8.46
N ALA A 10 2.74 -22.39 -7.87
CA ALA A 10 3.28 -23.63 -8.44
C ALA A 10 2.63 -24.00 -9.77
N GLU A 11 1.30 -23.88 -9.88
CA GLU A 11 0.55 -24.12 -11.13
C GLU A 11 1.00 -23.17 -12.25
N ARG A 12 1.16 -21.88 -11.94
CA ARG A 12 1.62 -20.87 -12.90
C ARG A 12 3.07 -21.08 -13.30
N ALA A 13 3.94 -21.46 -12.36
CA ALA A 13 5.33 -21.79 -12.62
C ALA A 13 5.47 -23.01 -13.55
N ALA A 14 4.61 -24.03 -13.40
CA ALA A 14 4.57 -25.19 -14.30
C ALA A 14 4.21 -24.80 -15.75
N LEU A 15 3.52 -23.67 -15.94
CA LEU A 15 3.19 -23.07 -17.23
C LEU A 15 4.23 -22.04 -17.70
N GLY A 16 5.33 -21.82 -16.96
CA GLY A 16 6.39 -20.87 -17.31
C GLY A 16 5.98 -19.39 -17.19
N VAL A 17 4.97 -19.08 -16.38
CA VAL A 17 4.37 -17.73 -16.29
C VAL A 17 4.27 -17.26 -14.84
N PRO A 18 4.34 -15.95 -14.56
CA PRO A 18 4.25 -15.43 -13.19
C PRO A 18 2.86 -15.65 -12.58
N PRO A 19 2.72 -15.73 -11.24
CA PRO A 19 1.42 -15.76 -10.59
C PRO A 19 0.61 -14.52 -10.96
N LYS A 20 -0.72 -14.68 -11.03
CA LYS A 20 -1.63 -13.53 -11.13
C LYS A 20 -1.46 -12.59 -9.92
N PRO A 21 -1.66 -11.27 -10.09
CA PRO A 21 -1.79 -10.34 -8.97
C PRO A 21 -2.89 -10.78 -8.00
N LEU A 22 -2.82 -10.28 -6.77
CA LEU A 22 -3.84 -10.50 -5.76
C LEU A 22 -5.12 -9.75 -6.13
N ASP A 23 -6.25 -10.42 -5.94
CA ASP A 23 -7.57 -9.78 -5.99
C ASP A 23 -7.91 -9.08 -4.66
N GLU A 24 -9.02 -8.33 -4.65
CA GLU A 24 -9.52 -7.59 -3.49
C GLU A 24 -9.64 -8.45 -2.23
N LYS A 25 -10.20 -9.65 -2.36
CA LYS A 25 -10.42 -10.57 -1.24
C LYS A 25 -9.09 -11.09 -0.70
N GLN A 26 -8.16 -11.43 -1.58
CA GLN A 26 -6.82 -11.87 -1.21
C GLN A 26 -6.03 -10.75 -0.51
N VAL A 27 -6.16 -9.49 -0.94
CA VAL A 27 -5.54 -8.35 -0.24
C VAL A 27 -6.16 -8.16 1.15
N ALA A 28 -7.49 -8.29 1.29
CA ALA A 28 -8.15 -8.22 2.59
C ALA A 28 -7.65 -9.33 3.56
N ASP A 29 -7.48 -10.55 3.05
CA ASP A 29 -6.90 -11.66 3.81
C ASP A 29 -5.44 -11.37 4.22
N VAL A 30 -4.62 -10.81 3.32
CA VAL A 30 -3.24 -10.41 3.63
C VAL A 30 -3.22 -9.31 4.70
N VAL A 31 -4.11 -8.31 4.61
CA VAL A 31 -4.24 -7.25 5.62
C VAL A 31 -4.59 -7.84 6.98
N ALA A 32 -5.51 -8.80 7.05
CA ALA A 32 -5.84 -9.47 8.31
C ALA A 32 -4.64 -10.22 8.91
N LEU A 33 -3.86 -10.92 8.06
CA LEU A 33 -2.65 -11.61 8.48
C LEU A 33 -1.53 -10.64 8.89
N LEU A 34 -1.38 -9.50 8.24
CA LEU A 34 -0.41 -8.48 8.63
C LEU A 34 -0.68 -7.91 10.03
N LYS A 35 -1.94 -7.86 10.48
CA LYS A 35 -2.30 -7.42 11.84
C LYS A 35 -1.94 -8.45 12.90
N ASN A 36 -1.94 -9.75 12.56
CA ASN A 36 -1.58 -10.85 13.45
C ASN A 36 -0.82 -11.95 12.68
N PRO A 37 0.48 -11.74 12.39
CA PRO A 37 1.20 -12.58 11.45
C PRO A 37 1.49 -13.97 12.02
N PRO A 38 1.25 -15.05 11.25
CA PRO A 38 1.75 -16.36 11.58
C PRO A 38 3.28 -16.35 11.63
N LYS A 39 3.85 -17.07 12.61
CA LYS A 39 5.30 -17.16 12.77
C LYS A 39 5.96 -17.74 11.52
N GLY A 40 6.98 -17.05 11.01
CA GLY A 40 7.75 -17.47 9.82
C GLY A 40 7.14 -17.01 8.48
N GLU A 41 5.99 -16.34 8.50
CA GLU A 41 5.33 -15.80 7.30
C GLU A 41 5.52 -14.28 7.13
N GLU A 42 6.26 -13.64 8.05
CA GLU A 42 6.33 -12.17 8.16
C GLU A 42 6.87 -11.52 6.88
N ALA A 43 8.02 -11.99 6.40
CA ALA A 43 8.64 -11.46 5.18
C ALA A 43 7.77 -11.74 3.95
N PHE A 44 7.11 -12.90 3.91
CA PHE A 44 6.26 -13.27 2.79
C PHE A 44 5.00 -12.40 2.70
N LEU A 45 4.37 -12.11 3.84
CA LEU A 45 3.22 -11.20 3.90
C LEU A 45 3.56 -9.79 3.43
N VAL A 46 4.74 -9.27 3.81
CA VAL A 46 5.21 -7.96 3.35
C VAL A 46 5.47 -7.97 1.84
N ASP A 47 6.08 -9.02 1.30
CA ASP A 47 6.29 -9.16 -0.15
C ASP A 47 4.97 -9.21 -0.94
N LEU A 48 3.97 -9.92 -0.43
CA LEU A 48 2.64 -9.97 -1.05
C LEU A 48 2.01 -8.58 -1.12
N LEU A 49 2.04 -7.82 -0.02
CA LEU A 49 1.49 -6.47 0.03
C LEU A 49 2.24 -5.51 -0.90
N GLU A 50 3.57 -5.59 -0.93
CA GLU A 50 4.42 -4.67 -1.69
C GLU A 50 4.36 -4.95 -3.19
N ASN A 51 4.50 -6.22 -3.59
CA ASN A 51 4.85 -6.61 -4.96
C ASN A 51 3.75 -7.39 -5.70
N ARG A 52 2.66 -7.79 -5.03
CA ARG A 52 1.61 -8.63 -5.65
C ARG A 52 0.25 -7.96 -5.73
N VAL A 53 0.11 -6.71 -5.28
CA VAL A 53 -1.13 -5.93 -5.40
C VAL A 53 -1.04 -5.02 -6.64
N PRO A 54 -2.06 -4.99 -7.52
CA PRO A 54 -2.16 -3.98 -8.57
C PRO A 54 -2.06 -2.55 -8.02
N ALA A 55 -1.58 -1.64 -8.86
CA ALA A 55 -1.52 -0.21 -8.57
C ALA A 55 -2.75 0.52 -9.14
N GLY A 56 -2.89 1.82 -8.88
CA GLY A 56 -3.97 2.62 -9.47
C GLY A 56 -5.31 2.50 -8.73
N VAL A 57 -6.38 2.43 -9.51
CA VAL A 57 -7.78 2.39 -9.03
C VAL A 57 -8.40 0.99 -9.07
N ASP A 58 -7.56 -0.04 -9.03
CA ASP A 58 -8.02 -1.43 -8.90
C ASP A 58 -8.66 -1.68 -7.52
N PRO A 59 -9.71 -2.50 -7.40
CA PRO A 59 -10.34 -2.83 -6.11
C PRO A 59 -9.35 -3.37 -5.07
N ALA A 60 -8.34 -4.15 -5.47
CA ALA A 60 -7.32 -4.64 -4.55
C ALA A 60 -6.37 -3.52 -4.09
N ALA A 61 -6.08 -2.56 -4.99
CA ALA A 61 -5.33 -1.35 -4.64
C ALA A 61 -6.09 -0.50 -3.61
N TYR A 62 -7.41 -0.39 -3.73
CA TYR A 62 -8.25 0.30 -2.73
C TYR A 62 -8.06 -0.28 -1.34
N VAL A 63 -8.16 -1.60 -1.19
CA VAL A 63 -7.99 -2.29 0.11
C VAL A 63 -6.59 -2.04 0.68
N LYS A 64 -5.55 -2.11 -0.16
CA LYS A 64 -4.16 -1.80 0.23
C LYS A 64 -4.03 -0.35 0.70
N ALA A 65 -4.49 0.62 -0.08
CA ALA A 65 -4.40 2.04 0.26
C ALA A 65 -5.15 2.36 1.55
N ALA A 66 -6.37 1.83 1.72
CA ALA A 66 -7.18 2.04 2.91
C ALA A 66 -6.49 1.49 4.17
N PHE A 67 -5.92 0.29 4.10
CA PHE A 67 -5.15 -0.27 5.22
C PHE A 67 -3.92 0.58 5.56
N LEU A 68 -3.12 0.96 4.55
CA LEU A 68 -1.92 1.75 4.76
C LEU A 68 -2.24 3.14 5.33
N ALA A 69 -3.30 3.79 4.83
CA ALA A 69 -3.80 5.05 5.35
C ALA A 69 -4.22 4.92 6.83
N ALA A 70 -4.98 3.87 7.18
CA ALA A 70 -5.37 3.60 8.56
C ALA A 70 -4.15 3.38 9.48
N VAL A 71 -3.08 2.74 8.99
CA VAL A 71 -1.82 2.60 9.73
C VAL A 71 -1.17 3.96 10.00
N THR A 72 -1.09 4.84 8.99
CA THR A 72 -0.51 6.19 9.17
C THR A 72 -1.28 7.02 10.21
N LYS A 73 -2.63 6.92 10.20
CA LYS A 73 -3.54 7.58 11.15
C LYS A 73 -3.55 6.94 12.55
N GLY A 74 -3.01 5.73 12.71
CA GLY A 74 -3.05 4.97 13.96
C GLY A 74 -4.41 4.29 14.24
N GLU A 75 -5.29 4.23 13.24
CA GLU A 75 -6.59 3.56 13.28
C GLU A 75 -6.45 2.03 13.09
N ALA A 76 -5.35 1.61 12.47
CA ALA A 76 -4.94 0.22 12.35
C ALA A 76 -3.46 0.07 12.76
N SER A 77 -3.08 -1.14 13.16
CA SER A 77 -1.69 -1.45 13.51
C SER A 77 -1.28 -2.81 12.94
N SER A 78 0.01 -2.96 12.67
CA SER A 78 0.64 -4.21 12.27
C SER A 78 2.03 -4.25 12.88
N PRO A 79 2.48 -5.39 13.45
CA PRO A 79 3.87 -5.53 13.87
C PRO A 79 4.87 -5.51 12.71
N LEU A 80 4.40 -5.61 11.45
CA LEU A 80 5.23 -5.70 10.25
C LEU A 80 5.25 -4.42 9.41
N VAL A 81 4.32 -3.49 9.64
CA VAL A 81 4.18 -2.26 8.88
C VAL A 81 4.13 -1.07 9.83
N THR A 82 5.26 -0.37 9.95
CA THR A 82 5.33 0.90 10.69
C THR A 82 4.62 2.02 9.93
N LYS A 83 4.39 3.16 10.58
CA LYS A 83 3.80 4.34 9.93
C LYS A 83 4.65 4.81 8.74
N GLU A 84 5.96 4.88 8.92
CA GLU A 84 6.93 5.27 7.89
C GLU A 84 6.93 4.27 6.73
N ARG A 85 6.86 2.97 7.04
CA ARG A 85 6.74 1.92 6.01
C ARG A 85 5.43 2.04 5.25
N ALA A 86 4.34 2.41 5.92
CA ALA A 86 3.06 2.62 5.26
C ALA A 86 3.09 3.80 4.28
N VAL A 87 3.72 4.93 4.67
CA VAL A 87 3.93 6.07 3.76
C VAL A 87 4.76 5.66 2.55
N TYR A 88 5.86 4.93 2.77
CA TYR A 88 6.67 4.41 1.66
C TYR A 88 5.84 3.54 0.71
N LEU A 89 5.04 2.60 1.24
CA LEU A 89 4.22 1.70 0.43
C LEU A 89 3.09 2.43 -0.31
N LEU A 90 2.50 3.48 0.27
CA LEU A 90 1.58 4.36 -0.45
C LEU A 90 2.29 5.03 -1.64
N GLY A 91 3.54 5.46 -1.46
CA GLY A 91 4.35 6.07 -2.52
C GLY A 91 4.67 5.16 -3.71
N THR A 92 4.55 3.84 -3.58
CA THR A 92 4.82 2.89 -4.68
C THR A 92 3.58 2.53 -5.51
N MET A 93 2.40 3.05 -5.14
CA MET A 93 1.13 2.69 -5.78
C MET A 93 0.82 3.47 -7.07
N LEU A 94 1.81 4.20 -7.61
CA LEU A 94 1.80 4.97 -8.87
C LEU A 94 0.82 6.16 -8.95
N GLY A 95 -0.35 6.06 -8.32
CA GLY A 95 -1.43 7.05 -8.34
C GLY A 95 -2.78 6.42 -8.04
N GLY A 96 -3.84 7.23 -7.90
CA GLY A 96 -5.18 6.76 -7.53
C GLY A 96 -5.39 6.81 -6.01
N TYR A 97 -5.80 5.69 -5.41
CA TYR A 97 -6.23 5.65 -4.00
C TYR A 97 -5.14 6.01 -2.97
N ASN A 98 -3.87 6.07 -3.37
CA ASN A 98 -2.77 6.46 -2.50
C ASN A 98 -2.53 7.97 -2.42
N VAL A 99 -3.05 8.76 -3.37
CA VAL A 99 -2.71 10.20 -3.49
C VAL A 99 -3.29 11.01 -2.33
N GLU A 100 -4.61 10.94 -2.13
CA GLU A 100 -5.28 11.68 -1.03
C GLU A 100 -4.67 11.34 0.35
N PRO A 101 -4.43 10.06 0.72
CA PRO A 101 -3.73 9.75 1.95
C PRO A 101 -2.34 10.40 2.07
N LEU A 102 -1.56 10.47 1.00
CA LEU A 102 -0.24 11.11 1.03
C LEU A 102 -0.36 12.63 1.17
N VAL A 103 -1.30 13.27 0.47
CA VAL A 103 -1.53 14.72 0.58
C VAL A 103 -1.95 15.09 2.00
N ALA A 104 -2.87 14.31 2.60
CA ALA A 104 -3.33 14.52 3.97
C ALA A 104 -2.20 14.42 5.02
N LEU A 105 -1.11 13.74 4.70
CA LEU A 105 0.05 13.61 5.59
C LEU A 105 1.05 14.77 5.49
N LEU A 106 0.95 15.67 4.50
CA LEU A 106 1.93 16.74 4.31
C LEU A 106 2.08 17.66 5.53
N GLY A 107 0.99 17.87 6.29
CA GLY A 107 1.01 18.63 7.54
C GLY A 107 1.41 17.83 8.79
N ASP A 108 1.66 16.52 8.67
CA ASP A 108 2.05 15.68 9.81
C ASP A 108 3.51 15.92 10.19
N ALA A 109 3.77 16.20 11.46
CA ALA A 109 5.11 16.55 11.96
C ALA A 109 6.13 15.40 11.83
N ALA A 110 5.69 14.14 11.84
CA ALA A 110 6.57 12.97 11.76
C ALA A 110 6.63 12.39 10.34
N LEU A 111 5.52 12.44 9.61
CA LEU A 111 5.35 11.75 8.33
C LEU A 111 5.36 12.69 7.11
N GLY A 112 5.18 14.00 7.30
CA GLY A 112 5.03 14.96 6.20
C GLY A 112 6.21 15.00 5.23
N ALA A 113 7.44 14.92 5.75
CA ALA A 113 8.63 14.84 4.90
C ALA A 113 8.67 13.56 4.04
N LEU A 114 8.26 12.42 4.58
CA LEU A 114 8.18 11.16 3.84
C LEU A 114 7.08 11.20 2.79
N ALA A 115 5.93 11.80 3.13
CA ALA A 115 4.81 11.97 2.21
C ALA A 115 5.18 12.90 1.05
N ALA A 116 5.89 14.00 1.33
CA ALA A 116 6.40 14.91 0.30
C ALA A 116 7.38 14.20 -0.64
N GLU A 117 8.31 13.39 -0.13
CA GLU A 117 9.24 12.62 -0.96
C GLU A 117 8.54 11.55 -1.81
N ALA A 118 7.45 10.97 -1.32
CA ALA A 118 6.60 10.07 -2.10
C ALA A 118 5.84 10.81 -3.22
N LEU A 119 5.19 11.94 -2.89
CA LEU A 119 4.42 12.75 -3.84
C LEU A 119 5.30 13.35 -4.93
N LYS A 120 6.53 13.76 -4.60
CA LYS A 120 7.52 14.26 -5.56
C LYS A 120 7.82 13.29 -6.71
N LYS A 121 7.66 11.98 -6.47
CA LYS A 121 7.87 10.92 -7.47
C LYS A 121 6.56 10.42 -8.09
N THR A 122 5.42 10.95 -7.66
CA THR A 122 4.10 10.56 -8.13
C THR A 122 3.68 11.47 -9.28
N LEU A 123 3.60 10.93 -10.49
CA LEU A 123 3.16 11.68 -11.67
C LEU A 123 1.64 11.83 -11.72
N LEU A 124 0.92 10.80 -11.26
CA LEU A 124 -0.53 10.68 -11.40
C LEU A 124 -1.28 11.34 -10.24
N VAL A 125 -0.89 12.57 -9.87
CA VAL A 125 -1.55 13.37 -8.82
C VAL A 125 -2.76 14.16 -9.33
N PHE A 126 -2.82 14.43 -10.64
CA PHE A 126 -3.94 15.12 -11.31
C PHE A 126 -4.44 16.35 -10.53
N ASP A 127 -5.74 16.44 -10.25
CA ASP A 127 -6.35 17.58 -9.58
C ASP A 127 -5.88 17.76 -8.13
N SER A 128 -5.38 16.69 -7.48
CA SER A 128 -4.75 16.81 -6.16
C SER A 128 -3.45 17.60 -6.16
N PHE A 129 -2.94 17.98 -7.34
CA PHE A 129 -1.94 19.04 -7.44
C PHE A 129 -2.40 20.33 -6.76
N HIS A 130 -3.67 20.71 -6.93
CA HIS A 130 -4.23 21.92 -6.32
C HIS A 130 -4.26 21.83 -4.79
N ASP A 131 -4.60 20.67 -4.24
CA ASP A 131 -4.56 20.43 -2.79
C ASP A 131 -3.15 20.66 -2.23
N VAL A 132 -2.12 20.17 -2.93
CA VAL A 132 -0.71 20.38 -2.54
C VAL A 132 -0.30 21.85 -2.69
N GLU A 133 -0.74 22.51 -3.76
CA GLU A 133 -0.44 23.92 -4.01
C GLU A 133 -1.07 24.83 -2.94
N GLU A 134 -2.31 24.55 -2.54
CA GLU A 134 -3.02 25.27 -1.47
C GLU A 134 -2.31 25.12 -0.13
N LEU A 135 -1.90 23.89 0.22
CA LEU A 135 -1.12 23.64 1.43
C LEU A 135 0.21 24.42 1.41
N ALA A 136 0.94 24.40 0.29
CA ALA A 136 2.19 25.14 0.17
C ALA A 136 2.01 26.67 0.29
N LYS A 137 0.88 27.21 -0.18
CA LYS A 137 0.53 28.64 -0.03
C LYS A 137 0.13 29.00 1.40
N ALA A 138 -0.32 28.04 2.20
CA ALA A 138 -0.74 28.24 3.58
C ALA A 138 0.41 28.28 4.60
N GLY A 139 1.63 27.91 4.18
CA GLY A 139 2.84 27.87 5.02
C GLY A 139 3.06 26.51 5.70
#